data_AF-A0A2W0A030-F1
#
_entry.id   AF-A0A2W0A030-F1
#
_cell.length_a   1.000
_cell.length_b   1.000
_cell.length_c   1.000
_cell.angle_alpha   90.00
_cell.angle_beta   90.00
_cell.angle_gamma   90.00
#
_symmetry.space_group_name_H-M   'P 1'
#
loop_
_entity.id
_entity.type
_entity.pdbx_description
1 polymer ?
#
loop_
_entity_poly.entity_id
_entity_poly.type
_entity_poly.pdbx_seq_one_letter_code
_entity_poly.pdbx_strand_id
1 'polypeptide(L)'
;MPRQIILLVLMVSALTSANSQKASPTIIDLTDTIRVGMVEDSIGDAAMKAFGIDEVSMSPEMTFQKTTGRSTRICLSSQIGTHMDAGAHADPDGWPAHEAPLDHLIVPG
;
A
#
# COMPACT_ATOMS: atom_id res chain seq x y z
N MET A 1 49.01 21.58 25.85
CA MET A 1 48.14 22.29 24.89
C MET A 1 47.45 21.36 23.87
N PRO A 2 48.11 20.46 23.11
CA PRO A 2 47.45 19.72 22.02
C PRO A 2 46.45 18.64 22.50
N ARG A 3 46.71 18.01 23.65
CA ARG A 3 45.84 16.94 24.21
C ARG A 3 44.43 17.43 24.60
N GLN A 4 44.30 18.66 25.10
CA GLN A 4 43.01 19.21 25.52
C GLN A 4 42.12 19.56 24.31
N ILE A 5 42.73 20.04 23.22
CA ILE A 5 42.04 20.34 21.97
C ILE A 5 41.49 19.07 21.34
N ILE A 6 42.29 17.99 21.31
CA ILE A 6 41.87 16.68 20.77
C ILE A 6 40.69 16.11 21.57
N LEU A 7 40.73 16.21 22.90
CA LEU A 7 39.65 15.72 23.76
C LEU A 7 38.35 16.50 23.56
N LEU A 8 38.46 17.82 23.37
CA LEU A 8 37.31 18.68 23.08
C LEU A 8 36.67 18.33 21.74
N VAL A 9 37.47 18.13 20.69
CA VAL A 9 36.98 17.73 19.36
C VAL A 9 36.26 16.38 19.45
N LEU A 10 36.85 15.38 20.12
CA LEU A 10 36.22 14.06 20.30
C LEU A 10 34.89 14.13 21.05
N MET A 11 34.80 14.97 22.08
CA MET A 11 33.55 15.19 22.84
C MET A 11 32.46 15.82 21.97
N VAL A 12 32.80 16.83 21.17
CA VAL A 12 31.85 17.50 20.25
C VAL A 12 31.40 16.54 19.13
N SER A 13 32.29 15.71 18.60
CA SER A 13 31.96 14.68 17.61
C SER A 13 31.05 13.59 18.18
N ALA A 14 31.25 13.20 19.44
CA ALA A 14 30.40 12.22 20.12
C ALA A 14 28.99 12.79 20.40
N LEU A 15 28.90 14.05 20.82
CA LEU A 15 27.62 14.74 21.08
C LEU A 15 26.79 14.94 19.80
N THR A 16 27.44 15.27 18.68
CA THR A 16 26.76 15.41 17.38
C THR A 16 26.28 14.07 16.81
N SER A 17 26.99 12.98 17.10
CA SER A 17 26.60 11.62 16.70
C SER A 17 25.45 11.06 17.55
N ALA A 18 25.41 11.37 18.85
CA ALA A 18 24.36 10.92 19.76
C ALA A 18 23.00 11.59 19.48
N ASN A 19 23.00 12.82 18.95
CA ASN A 19 21.78 13.56 18.65
C ASN A 19 21.20 13.28 17.25
N SER A 20 21.82 12.37 16.48
CA SER A 20 21.32 11.91 15.18
C SER A 20 20.60 10.56 15.30
N GLN A 21 19.87 10.38 16.40
CA GLN A 21 18.92 9.28 16.55
C GLN A 21 17.75 9.58 15.61
N LYS A 22 17.92 9.25 14.32
CA LYS A 22 16.90 9.36 13.28
C LYS A 22 15.63 8.72 13.83
N ALA A 23 14.58 9.51 14.02
CA ALA A 23 13.28 8.97 14.36
C ALA A 23 12.93 7.91 13.30
N SER A 24 12.46 6.74 13.76
CA SER A 24 11.99 5.71 12.85
C SER A 24 10.92 6.33 11.92
N PRO A 25 10.95 6.05 10.62
CA PRO A 25 9.94 6.56 9.70
C PRO A 25 8.54 6.17 10.18
N THR A 26 7.61 7.12 10.15
CA THR A 26 6.18 6.83 10.37
C THR A 26 5.60 6.24 9.09
N ILE A 27 4.88 5.14 9.23
CA ILE A 27 4.11 4.53 8.13
C ILE A 27 2.67 5.06 8.24
N ILE A 28 2.14 5.58 7.14
CA ILE A 28 0.76 6.08 7.03
C ILE A 28 0.02 5.18 6.05
N ASP A 29 -1.13 4.66 6.46
CA ASP A 29 -2.03 3.92 5.58
C ASP A 29 -2.89 4.90 4.78
N LEU A 30 -2.86 4.79 3.45
CA LEU A 30 -3.63 5.60 2.50
C LEU A 30 -4.72 4.78 1.80
N THR A 31 -5.04 3.61 2.33
CA THR A 31 -5.94 2.62 1.71
C THR A 31 -7.32 2.65 2.35
N ASP A 32 -8.36 2.73 1.53
CA ASP A 32 -9.73 2.52 1.97
C ASP A 32 -10.02 1.01 2.17
N THR A 33 -10.84 0.69 3.17
CA THR A 33 -11.21 -0.70 3.47
C THR A 33 -12.19 -1.24 2.43
N ILE A 34 -11.81 -2.31 1.72
CA ILE A 34 -12.72 -3.06 0.83
C ILE A 34 -13.85 -3.69 1.66
N ARG A 35 -15.10 -3.39 1.29
CA ARG A 35 -16.31 -3.88 1.97
C ARG A 35 -17.44 -4.15 0.98
N VAL A 36 -18.39 -4.97 1.41
CA VAL A 36 -19.68 -5.17 0.69
C VAL A 36 -20.41 -3.82 0.60
N GLY A 37 -20.95 -3.52 -0.59
CA GLY A 37 -21.64 -2.28 -0.93
C GLY A 37 -20.70 -1.15 -1.36
N MET A 38 -19.37 -1.35 -1.32
CA MET A 38 -18.42 -0.31 -1.72
C MET A 38 -18.58 0.09 -3.19
N VAL A 39 -18.82 -0.88 -4.09
CA VAL A 39 -18.90 -0.58 -5.52
C VAL A 39 -20.15 0.25 -5.80
N GLU A 40 -21.31 -0.20 -5.31
CA GLU A 40 -22.56 0.53 -5.41
C GLU A 40 -22.44 1.97 -4.85
N ASP A 41 -21.84 2.13 -3.67
CA ASP A 41 -21.65 3.45 -3.06
C ASP A 41 -20.72 4.38 -3.86
N SER A 42 -19.75 3.81 -4.60
CA SER A 42 -18.71 4.59 -5.28
C SER A 42 -19.12 5.02 -6.69
N ILE A 43 -19.74 4.13 -7.47
CA ILE A 43 -20.05 4.37 -8.89
C ILE A 43 -21.54 4.31 -9.21
N GLY A 44 -22.38 3.79 -8.31
CA GLY A 44 -23.81 3.62 -8.48
C GLY A 44 -24.19 2.41 -9.35
N ASP A 45 -25.37 1.86 -9.07
CA ASP A 45 -25.89 0.64 -9.70
C ASP A 45 -26.00 0.74 -11.24
N ALA A 46 -26.31 1.93 -11.77
CA ALA A 46 -26.38 2.17 -13.21
C ALA A 46 -25.03 1.98 -13.92
N ALA A 47 -23.93 2.43 -13.30
CA ALA A 47 -22.59 2.27 -13.84
C ALA A 47 -22.12 0.82 -13.70
N MET A 48 -22.40 0.17 -12.57
CA MET A 48 -22.11 -1.26 -12.36
C MET A 48 -22.68 -2.12 -13.49
N LYS A 49 -23.96 -1.90 -13.82
CA LYS A 49 -24.63 -2.62 -14.91
C LYS A 49 -24.06 -2.30 -16.30
N ALA A 50 -23.69 -1.04 -16.56
CA ALA A 50 -23.16 -0.63 -17.85
C ALA A 50 -21.76 -1.19 -18.13
N PHE A 51 -20.92 -1.29 -17.10
CA PHE A 51 -19.53 -1.74 -17.21
C PHE A 51 -19.31 -3.21 -16.81
N GLY A 52 -20.37 -3.92 -16.42
CA GLY A 52 -20.29 -5.32 -15.99
C GLY A 52 -19.42 -5.48 -14.73
N ILE A 53 -19.48 -4.52 -13.82
CA ILE A 53 -18.71 -4.53 -12.59
C ILE A 53 -19.56 -5.21 -11.52
N ASP A 54 -19.08 -6.36 -11.04
CA ASP A 54 -19.71 -7.08 -9.94
C ASP A 54 -19.40 -6.44 -8.58
N GLU A 55 -20.36 -6.52 -7.66
CA GLU A 55 -20.20 -6.10 -6.27
C GLU A 55 -19.16 -6.95 -5.53
N VAL A 56 -18.61 -6.41 -4.44
CA VAL A 56 -17.77 -7.17 -3.52
C VAL A 56 -18.59 -8.31 -2.93
N SER A 57 -18.36 -9.53 -3.43
CA SER A 57 -18.97 -10.73 -2.86
C SER A 57 -17.98 -11.42 -1.92
N MET A 58 -18.47 -11.75 -0.73
CA MET A 58 -17.73 -12.53 0.26
C MET A 58 -18.44 -13.87 0.43
N SER A 59 -17.82 -14.94 -0.05
CA SER A 59 -18.24 -16.29 0.32
C SER A 59 -17.29 -16.83 1.39
N PRO A 60 -17.79 -17.24 2.57
CA PRO A 60 -16.94 -17.86 3.56
C PRO A 60 -16.45 -19.20 2.97
N GLU A 61 -15.16 -19.27 2.63
CA GLU A 61 -14.55 -20.53 2.26
C GLU A 61 -14.06 -21.21 3.52
N MET A 62 -14.85 -22.20 3.94
CA MET A 62 -14.50 -23.28 4.86
C MET A 62 -14.38 -22.90 6.35
N THR A 63 -15.37 -23.37 7.12
CA THR A 63 -15.18 -23.68 8.55
C THR A 63 -14.29 -24.94 8.62
N PHE A 64 -12.97 -24.77 8.70
CA PHE A 64 -12.10 -25.91 9.00
C PHE A 64 -12.53 -26.47 10.37
N GLN A 65 -13.11 -27.67 10.40
CA GLN A 65 -13.48 -28.38 11.64
C GLN A 65 -12.27 -28.76 12.52
N LYS A 66 -11.07 -28.28 12.20
CA LYS A 66 -9.87 -28.30 13.05
C LYS A 66 -9.26 -26.89 13.10
N THR A 67 -9.83 -26.06 13.98
CA THR A 67 -9.19 -24.94 14.70
C THR A 67 -7.97 -24.28 14.04
N THR A 68 -8.17 -23.13 13.37
CA THR A 68 -7.45 -21.84 13.57
C THR A 68 -7.51 -20.90 12.34
N GLY A 69 -7.82 -21.37 11.14
CA GLY A 69 -7.90 -20.52 9.93
C GLY A 69 -9.32 -20.07 9.57
N ARG A 70 -9.49 -18.80 9.23
CA ARG A 70 -10.67 -18.28 8.52
C ARG A 70 -10.23 -17.75 7.16
N SER A 71 -10.87 -18.20 6.08
CA SER A 71 -10.66 -17.69 4.73
C SER A 71 -11.97 -17.22 4.13
N THR A 72 -11.86 -16.19 3.28
CA THR A 72 -12.98 -15.64 2.52
C THR A 72 -12.54 -15.54 1.07
N ARG A 73 -13.39 -16.01 0.15
CA ARG A 73 -13.21 -15.70 -1.27
C ARG A 73 -13.84 -14.35 -1.57
N ILE A 74 -13.08 -13.51 -2.26
CA ILE A 74 -13.45 -12.18 -2.68
C ILE A 74 -13.34 -12.13 -4.21
N CYS A 75 -14.39 -11.66 -4.89
CA CYS A 75 -14.40 -11.40 -6.33
C CYS A 75 -14.59 -9.89 -6.55
N LEU A 76 -13.70 -9.27 -7.33
CA LEU A 76 -13.64 -7.83 -7.54
C LEU A 76 -13.14 -7.50 -8.95
N SER A 77 -13.60 -6.38 -9.50
CA SER A 77 -12.93 -5.73 -10.62
C SER A 77 -11.60 -5.08 -10.17
N SER A 78 -10.64 -4.95 -11.08
CA SER A 78 -9.32 -4.33 -10.84
C SER A 78 -9.36 -2.83 -10.52
N GLN A 79 -10.54 -2.22 -10.57
CA GLN A 79 -10.77 -0.78 -10.45
C GLN A 79 -11.58 -0.42 -9.19
N ILE A 80 -11.74 -1.37 -8.27
CA ILE A 80 -12.52 -1.17 -7.04
C ILE A 80 -11.63 -0.70 -5.89
N GLY A 81 -12.09 0.33 -5.17
CA GLY A 81 -11.44 0.86 -3.97
C GLY A 81 -10.17 1.65 -4.28
N THR A 82 -9.27 1.78 -3.29
CA THR A 82 -7.92 2.29 -3.53
C THR A 82 -7.16 1.29 -4.41
N HIS A 83 -6.86 1.68 -5.65
CA HIS A 83 -6.27 0.81 -6.67
C HIS A 83 -5.10 1.49 -7.39
N MET A 84 -4.43 0.71 -8.24
CA MET A 84 -3.37 1.18 -9.13
C MET A 84 -3.80 0.98 -10.58
N ASP A 85 -3.70 2.04 -11.38
CA ASP A 85 -3.84 1.93 -12.82
C ASP A 85 -2.50 1.58 -13.46
N ALA A 86 -2.51 0.53 -14.28
CA ALA A 86 -1.37 0.15 -15.08
C ALA A 86 -1.21 1.07 -16.29
N GLY A 87 -0.02 1.15 -16.87
CA GLY A 87 0.19 1.89 -18.13
C GLY A 87 -0.79 1.45 -19.22
N ALA A 88 -1.04 0.14 -19.30
CA ALA A 88 -2.00 -0.48 -20.22
C ALA A 88 -3.46 0.00 -20.05
N HIS A 89 -3.81 0.62 -18.91
CA HIS A 89 -5.14 1.17 -18.70
C HIS A 89 -5.39 2.41 -19.55
N ALA A 90 -4.36 3.23 -19.77
CA ALA A 90 -4.45 4.48 -20.52
C ALA A 90 -3.93 4.37 -21.96
N ASP A 91 -2.99 3.46 -22.22
CA ASP A 91 -2.32 3.27 -23.51
C ASP A 91 -2.25 1.79 -23.87
N PRO A 92 -2.75 1.34 -25.04
CA PRO A 92 -2.65 -0.06 -25.48
C PRO A 92 -1.22 -0.63 -25.51
N ASP A 93 -0.21 0.23 -25.72
CA ASP A 93 1.20 -0.17 -25.72
C ASP A 93 1.85 -0.06 -24.32
N GLY A 94 1.08 0.36 -23.31
CA GLY A 94 1.51 0.47 -21.93
C GLY A 94 1.70 -0.89 -21.26
N TRP A 95 2.48 -0.91 -20.18
CA TRP A 95 2.75 -2.13 -19.42
C TRP A 95 1.50 -2.61 -18.66
N PRO A 96 1.20 -3.92 -18.64
CA PRO A 96 0.19 -4.49 -17.75
C PRO A 96 0.69 -4.51 -16.31
N ALA A 97 -0.22 -4.59 -15.33
CA ALA A 97 0.11 -4.46 -13.90
C ALA A 97 1.20 -5.43 -13.40
N HIS A 98 1.27 -6.65 -13.95
CA HIS A 98 2.25 -7.66 -13.56
C HIS A 98 3.65 -7.46 -14.20
N GLU A 99 3.77 -6.51 -15.13
CA GLU A 99 5.02 -6.09 -15.78
C GLU A 99 5.42 -4.66 -15.39
N ALA A 100 4.76 -4.08 -14.38
CA ALA A 100 5.07 -2.75 -13.88
C ALA A 100 6.54 -2.66 -13.42
N PRO A 101 7.30 -1.66 -13.88
CA PRO A 101 8.68 -1.45 -13.40
C PRO A 101 8.71 -1.20 -11.89
N LEU A 102 9.59 -1.90 -11.16
CA LEU A 102 9.66 -1.81 -9.70
C LEU A 102 10.06 -0.41 -9.19
N ASP A 103 10.86 0.31 -9.97
CA ASP A 103 11.25 1.70 -9.70
C ASP A 103 10.10 2.69 -9.83
N HIS A 104 8.96 2.28 -10.40
CA HIS A 104 7.74 3.07 -10.44
C HIS A 104 6.79 2.79 -9.26
N LEU A 105 7.02 1.73 -8.47
CA LEU A 105 6.17 1.39 -7.31
C LEU A 105 6.55 2.15 -6.04
N ILE A 106 7.81 2.60 -5.94
CA ILE A 106 8.33 3.35 -4.79
C ILE A 106 8.94 4.65 -5.29
N VAL A 107 8.14 5.70 -5.30
CA VAL A 107 8.53 7.04 -5.75
C VAL A 107 8.34 8.05 -4.61
N PRO A 108 9.10 9.17 -4.60
CA PRO A 108 8.77 10.30 -3.73
C PRO A 108 7.36 10.81 -4.05
N GLY A 109 6.49 10.83 -3.03
CA GLY A 109 5.11 11.33 -3.09
C GLY A 109 4.95 12.69 -2.44
#